data_AF-A0A7S4QH97-F1
#
_entry.id   AF-A0A7S4QH97-F1
#
_cell.length_a   1.000
_cell.length_b   1.000
_cell.length_c   1.000
_cell.angle_alpha   90.00
_cell.angle_beta   90.00
_cell.angle_gamma   90.00
#
_symmetry.space_group_name_H-M   'P 1'
#
loop_
_entity.id
_entity.type
_entity.pdbx_description
1 polymer ?
#
loop_
_entity_poly.entity_id
_entity_poly.type
_entity_poly.pdbx_seq_one_letter_code
_entity_poly.pdbx_strand_id
1 'polypeptide(L)'
;RLKGQPLQRTCAARAATLQVHKMLGARPPQQRRVSRRRSAGARATAMWLFRISIVASLSVLGDAKPKKYGHSTTKVHWKRENECAKTVCKGFHPDENDDCVAKCVSEKCWQEVFSEEPLEPGEVDRTRSSKFNACVRKETDDEKNRKAEERRRERQEAEEKRKASR
;
A
#
# COMPACT_ATOMS: atom_id res chain seq x y z
N ARG A 1 -15.01 -48.96 -7.23
CA ARG A 1 -14.19 -49.14 -6.01
C ARG A 1 -12.77 -49.52 -6.45
N LEU A 2 -11.88 -48.55 -6.63
CA LEU A 2 -10.47 -48.79 -6.96
C LEU A 2 -9.63 -48.10 -5.89
N LYS A 3 -8.94 -48.91 -5.07
CA LYS A 3 -7.97 -48.48 -4.07
C LYS A 3 -6.59 -48.50 -4.75
N GLY A 4 -5.85 -47.40 -4.69
CA GLY A 4 -4.52 -47.28 -5.33
C GLY A 4 -3.65 -46.22 -4.66
N GLN A 5 -3.01 -46.65 -3.57
CA GLN A 5 -1.76 -46.24 -2.88
C GLN A 5 -1.26 -44.76 -2.82
N PRO A 6 -0.69 -44.36 -1.67
CA PRO A 6 -0.05 -43.06 -1.45
C PRO A 6 1.46 -43.08 -1.76
N LEU A 7 1.94 -42.11 -2.53
CA LEU A 7 3.37 -41.79 -2.66
C LEU A 7 3.75 -40.71 -1.64
N GLN A 8 4.34 -41.12 -0.53
CA GLN A 8 5.21 -40.28 0.29
C GLN A 8 6.64 -40.36 -0.27
N ARG A 9 7.33 -39.22 -0.37
CA ARG A 9 8.80 -39.02 -0.25
C ARG A 9 9.13 -37.55 -0.55
N THR A 10 9.33 -36.72 0.47
CA THR A 10 10.60 -36.40 1.17
C THR A 10 11.51 -35.40 0.45
N CYS A 11 11.96 -34.43 1.24
CA CYS A 11 13.23 -33.70 1.17
C CYS A 11 13.42 -32.67 0.03
N ALA A 12 13.48 -31.38 0.39
CA ALA A 12 14.76 -30.71 0.62
C ALA A 12 14.55 -29.21 0.83
N ALA A 13 15.15 -28.71 1.90
CA ALA A 13 15.32 -27.30 2.18
C ALA A 13 16.16 -26.62 1.10
N ARG A 14 15.79 -25.40 0.70
CA ARG A 14 16.73 -24.39 0.21
C ARG A 14 16.36 -23.02 0.75
N ALA A 15 16.91 -22.73 1.93
CA ALA A 15 17.18 -21.37 2.35
C ALA A 15 18.26 -20.79 1.41
N ALA A 16 17.93 -19.74 0.68
CA ALA A 16 18.91 -18.92 -0.03
C ALA A 16 18.96 -17.55 0.65
N THR A 17 19.86 -17.44 1.61
CA THR A 17 20.38 -16.19 2.13
C THR A 17 21.27 -15.54 1.07
N LEU A 18 20.90 -14.33 0.63
CA LEU A 18 21.79 -13.41 -0.06
C LEU A 18 22.00 -12.17 0.81
N GLN A 19 23.03 -12.25 1.66
CA GLN A 19 23.92 -11.11 1.92
C GLN A 19 24.62 -10.81 0.58
N VAL A 20 24.99 -9.61 0.17
CA VAL A 20 25.95 -8.67 0.75
C VAL A 20 25.86 -7.42 -0.15
N HIS A 21 25.95 -6.19 0.40
CA HIS A 21 26.86 -5.14 -0.11
C HIS A 21 26.82 -3.92 0.81
N LYS A 22 27.74 -3.96 1.78
CA LYS A 22 28.35 -2.80 2.44
C LYS A 22 29.05 -1.97 1.36
N MET A 23 28.71 -0.69 1.23
CA MET A 23 29.58 0.32 0.64
C MET A 23 29.90 1.35 1.72
N LEU A 24 31.09 1.18 2.28
CA LEU A 24 31.82 2.16 3.08
C LEU A 24 32.44 3.19 2.14
N GLY A 25 32.43 4.46 2.53
CA GLY A 25 33.51 5.37 2.16
C GLY A 25 33.10 6.76 1.67
N ALA A 26 33.15 7.74 2.57
CA ALA A 26 33.67 9.07 2.26
C ALA A 26 34.18 9.72 3.56
N ARG A 27 35.50 9.68 3.76
CA ARG A 27 36.22 10.49 4.77
C ARG A 27 36.35 11.91 4.23
N PRO A 28 36.06 12.97 5.01
CA PRO A 28 36.41 14.33 4.62
C PRO A 28 37.92 14.59 4.80
N PRO A 29 38.52 15.46 3.96
CA PRO A 29 39.94 15.79 4.04
C PRO A 29 40.29 16.65 5.26
N GLN A 30 41.46 16.35 5.84
CA GLN A 30 42.11 17.10 6.90
C GLN A 30 42.97 18.25 6.35
N GLN A 31 42.80 19.41 6.99
CA GLN A 31 43.75 20.51 7.21
C GLN A 31 44.23 21.38 6.04
N ARG A 32 44.12 22.71 6.26
CA ARG A 32 45.30 23.58 6.46
C ARG A 32 44.91 24.79 7.32
N ARG A 33 45.48 24.88 8.52
CA ARG A 33 45.45 26.08 9.36
C ARG A 33 46.40 27.10 8.76
N VAL A 34 45.89 28.24 8.32
CA VAL A 34 46.70 29.46 8.10
C VAL A 34 46.22 30.50 9.10
N SER A 35 47.10 30.80 10.05
CA SER A 35 46.95 31.87 11.01
C SER A 35 46.98 33.23 10.29
N ARG A 36 45.86 33.96 10.30
CA ARG A 36 45.88 35.40 10.05
C ARG A 36 45.30 36.12 11.26
N ARG A 37 46.23 36.62 12.09
CA ARG A 37 46.01 37.79 12.95
C ARG A 37 45.35 38.89 12.12
N ARG A 38 44.26 39.50 12.62
CA ARG A 38 44.01 40.94 12.54
C ARG A 38 42.69 41.31 13.25
N SER A 39 42.87 42.16 14.27
CA SER A 39 41.95 43.19 14.79
C SER A 39 40.53 42.78 15.18
N ALA A 40 40.38 42.47 16.48
CA ALA A 40 39.12 42.63 17.21
C ALA A 40 38.81 44.13 17.30
N GLY A 41 37.59 44.55 16.93
CA GLY A 41 37.16 45.93 17.19
C GLY A 41 35.88 46.42 16.51
N ALA A 42 35.42 45.83 15.41
CA ALA A 42 34.34 46.47 14.63
C ALA A 42 33.38 45.53 13.86
N ARG A 43 32.93 44.41 14.47
CA ARG A 43 31.97 43.48 13.80
C ARG A 43 30.83 42.96 14.69
N ALA A 44 30.58 43.57 15.84
CA ALA A 44 29.54 43.09 16.76
C ALA A 44 28.11 43.57 16.41
N THR A 45 27.96 44.66 15.65
CA THR A 45 26.63 45.25 15.36
C THR A 45 26.03 44.79 14.03
N ALA A 46 26.85 44.37 13.05
CA ALA A 46 26.38 43.95 11.73
C ALA A 46 25.71 42.56 11.69
N MET A 47 26.00 41.68 12.66
CA MET A 47 25.39 40.34 12.72
C MET A 47 24.00 40.31 13.35
N TRP A 48 23.60 41.36 14.09
CA TRP A 48 22.31 41.40 14.79
C TRP A 48 21.16 41.77 13.84
N LEU A 49 21.39 42.71 12.92
CA LEU A 49 20.39 43.12 11.92
C LEU A 49 20.13 42.05 10.84
N PHE A 50 21.15 41.24 10.51
CA PHE A 50 21.00 40.17 9.52
C PHE A 50 20.16 38.99 10.04
N ARG A 51 20.13 38.76 11.36
CA ARG A 51 19.29 37.69 11.96
C ARG A 51 17.81 38.06 12.06
N ILE A 52 17.48 39.34 12.21
CA ILE A 52 16.09 39.81 12.25
C ILE A 52 15.42 39.69 10.87
N SER A 53 16.16 39.94 9.79
CA SER A 53 15.65 39.86 8.40
C SER A 53 15.32 38.42 7.94
N ILE A 54 16.09 37.42 8.41
CA ILE A 54 15.87 36.01 8.04
C ILE A 54 14.61 35.43 8.71
N VAL A 55 14.27 35.86 9.94
CA VAL A 55 13.08 35.36 10.66
C VAL A 55 11.77 35.89 10.04
N ALA A 56 11.77 37.12 9.53
CA ALA A 56 10.58 37.71 8.90
C ALA A 56 10.24 37.09 7.52
N SER A 57 11.22 36.47 6.85
CA SER A 57 11.06 35.95 5.48
C SER A 57 10.53 34.51 5.41
N LEU A 58 10.47 33.78 6.53
CA LEU A 58 10.05 32.37 6.59
C LEU A 58 8.57 32.16 6.93
N SER A 59 7.82 33.23 7.22
CA SER A 59 6.41 33.16 7.64
C SER A 59 5.41 33.11 6.49
N VAL A 60 5.86 33.05 5.22
CA VAL A 60 4.98 32.90 4.03
C VAL A 60 5.15 31.50 3.43
N LEU A 61 4.98 30.46 4.25
CA LEU A 61 4.76 29.10 3.76
C LEU A 61 3.28 28.79 3.98
N GLY A 62 2.51 28.91 2.91
CA GLY A 62 1.09 28.61 2.90
C GLY A 62 0.78 27.20 3.38
N ASP A 63 -0.41 27.06 3.95
CA ASP A 63 -1.03 25.85 4.46
C ASP A 63 -1.15 24.75 3.37
N ALA A 64 -0.04 24.05 3.11
CA ALA A 64 -0.04 22.88 2.24
C ALA A 64 -0.69 21.73 3.01
N LYS A 65 -2.02 21.60 2.89
CA LYS A 65 -2.78 20.45 3.39
C LYS A 65 -2.08 19.16 2.94
N PRO A 66 -1.58 18.32 3.85
CA PRO A 66 -0.94 17.08 3.45
C PRO A 66 -1.98 16.22 2.73
N LYS A 67 -1.74 15.94 1.44
CA LYS A 67 -2.53 14.96 0.70
C LYS A 67 -2.43 13.64 1.46
N LYS A 68 -3.53 13.24 2.11
CA LYS A 68 -3.65 11.89 2.67
C LYS A 68 -3.55 10.91 1.50
N TYR A 69 -2.38 10.33 1.31
CA TYR A 69 -2.20 9.23 0.37
C TYR A 69 -3.00 8.06 0.92
N GLY A 70 -4.19 7.84 0.36
CA GLY A 70 -5.08 6.72 0.70
C GLY A 70 -4.43 5.42 0.27
N HIS A 71 -3.57 4.87 1.12
CA HIS A 71 -2.88 3.61 0.88
C HIS A 71 -3.63 2.49 1.60
N SER A 72 -4.24 1.55 0.86
CA SER A 72 -4.35 0.12 1.26
C SER A 72 -5.33 -0.71 0.40
N THR A 73 -6.30 -0.14 -0.33
CA THR A 73 -7.33 -0.97 -1.00
C THR A 73 -6.76 -1.88 -2.10
N THR A 74 -5.80 -1.38 -2.89
CA THR A 74 -5.15 -2.15 -3.97
C THR A 74 -4.42 -3.39 -3.46
N LYS A 75 -3.85 -3.37 -2.24
CA LYS A 75 -3.14 -4.53 -1.68
C LYS A 75 -4.08 -5.66 -1.29
N VAL A 76 -5.28 -5.34 -0.82
CA VAL A 76 -6.28 -6.33 -0.44
C VAL A 76 -6.80 -7.05 -1.68
N HIS A 77 -7.06 -6.30 -2.76
CA HIS A 77 -7.50 -6.84 -4.04
C HIS A 77 -6.49 -7.85 -4.60
N TRP A 78 -5.24 -7.40 -4.74
CA TRP A 78 -4.16 -8.25 -5.26
C TRP A 78 -3.94 -9.52 -4.44
N LYS A 79 -4.08 -9.43 -3.11
CA LYS A 79 -3.97 -10.61 -2.25
C LYS A 79 -5.08 -11.62 -2.54
N ARG A 80 -6.33 -11.16 -2.71
CA ARG A 80 -7.48 -12.00 -3.01
C ARG A 80 -7.37 -12.67 -4.37
N GLU A 81 -6.95 -11.93 -5.40
CA GLU A 81 -6.66 -12.47 -6.73
C GLU A 81 -5.59 -13.57 -6.68
N ASN A 82 -4.51 -13.33 -5.95
CA ASN A 82 -3.40 -14.28 -5.84
C ASN A 82 -3.79 -15.55 -5.05
N GLU A 83 -4.65 -15.43 -4.03
CA GLU A 83 -5.22 -16.58 -3.33
C GLU A 83 -6.13 -17.40 -4.25
N CYS A 84 -6.99 -16.75 -5.03
CA CYS A 84 -7.84 -17.39 -6.03
C CYS A 84 -7.03 -18.13 -7.11
N ALA A 85 -6.00 -17.48 -7.67
CA ALA A 85 -5.14 -18.09 -8.68
C ALA A 85 -4.44 -19.36 -8.18
N LYS A 86 -4.02 -19.39 -6.91
CA LYS A 86 -3.29 -20.52 -6.31
C LYS A 86 -4.17 -21.65 -5.82
N THR A 87 -5.41 -21.37 -5.44
CA THR A 87 -6.31 -22.33 -4.79
C THR A 87 -7.37 -22.84 -5.76
N VAL A 88 -8.24 -21.95 -6.23
CA VAL A 88 -9.41 -22.27 -7.06
C VAL A 88 -8.98 -22.52 -8.50
N CYS A 89 -8.11 -21.68 -9.05
CA CYS A 89 -7.82 -21.67 -10.47
C CYS A 89 -6.47 -22.30 -10.85
N LYS A 90 -5.95 -23.20 -10.00
CA LYS A 90 -4.64 -23.85 -10.20
C LYS A 90 -4.55 -24.71 -11.47
N GLY A 91 -5.70 -25.14 -12.01
CA GLY A 91 -5.77 -26.01 -13.19
C GLY A 91 -5.80 -25.30 -14.53
N PHE A 92 -5.92 -23.96 -14.56
CA PHE A 92 -5.98 -23.19 -15.80
C PHE A 92 -4.61 -22.67 -16.21
N HIS A 93 -4.37 -22.54 -17.51
CA HIS A 93 -3.17 -21.88 -18.03
C HIS A 93 -3.17 -20.41 -17.57
N PRO A 94 -2.02 -19.80 -17.21
CA PRO A 94 -1.97 -18.42 -16.75
C PRO A 94 -2.66 -17.41 -17.69
N ASP A 95 -2.67 -17.68 -18.99
CA ASP A 95 -3.31 -16.79 -19.98
C ASP A 95 -4.84 -16.95 -20.07
N GLU A 96 -5.39 -18.08 -19.61
CA GLU A 96 -6.85 -18.36 -19.58
C GLU A 96 -7.42 -18.23 -18.15
N ASN A 97 -6.55 -17.96 -17.18
CA ASN A 97 -6.88 -17.96 -15.76
C ASN A 97 -7.66 -16.71 -15.32
N ASP A 98 -7.57 -15.62 -16.08
CA ASP A 98 -8.14 -14.33 -15.69
C ASP A 98 -9.65 -14.39 -15.46
N ASP A 99 -10.38 -15.17 -16.26
CA ASP A 99 -11.83 -15.38 -16.09
C ASP A 99 -12.16 -16.14 -14.80
N CYS A 100 -11.38 -17.17 -14.49
CA CYS A 100 -11.56 -17.93 -13.26
C CYS A 100 -11.25 -17.07 -12.02
N VAL A 101 -10.16 -16.29 -12.08
CA VAL A 101 -9.76 -15.39 -10.98
C VAL A 101 -10.81 -14.31 -10.76
N ALA A 102 -11.32 -13.69 -11.82
CA ALA A 102 -12.32 -12.64 -11.72
C ALA A 102 -13.63 -13.16 -11.10
N LYS A 103 -14.10 -14.35 -11.51
CA LYS A 103 -15.24 -15.04 -10.88
C LYS A 103 -14.99 -15.33 -9.39
N CYS A 104 -13.80 -15.79 -9.05
CA CYS A 104 -13.43 -16.12 -7.67
C CYS A 104 -13.36 -14.89 -6.76
N VAL A 105 -12.90 -13.75 -7.27
CA VAL A 105 -12.79 -12.50 -6.50
C VAL A 105 -14.17 -11.91 -6.20
N SER A 106 -15.03 -11.77 -7.20
CA SER A 106 -16.41 -11.32 -7.00
C SER A 106 -17.28 -11.76 -8.18
N GLU A 107 -18.12 -12.76 -7.94
CA GLU A 107 -19.05 -13.26 -8.95
C GLU A 107 -20.03 -12.19 -9.42
N LYS A 108 -20.48 -11.30 -8.52
CA LYS A 108 -21.40 -10.21 -8.86
C LYS A 108 -20.78 -9.22 -9.84
N CYS A 109 -19.60 -8.71 -9.53
CA CYS A 109 -18.88 -7.79 -10.41
C CYS A 109 -18.46 -8.47 -11.72
N TRP A 110 -18.18 -9.78 -11.70
CA TRP A 110 -17.89 -10.53 -12.91
C TRP A 110 -19.13 -10.60 -13.82
N GLN A 111 -20.29 -10.96 -13.28
CA GLN A 111 -21.54 -10.99 -14.04
C GLN A 111 -21.85 -9.60 -14.61
N GLU A 112 -21.76 -8.53 -13.83
CA GLU A 112 -22.06 -7.18 -14.34
C GLU A 112 -21.15 -6.72 -15.49
N VAL A 113 -19.86 -7.08 -15.47
CA VAL A 113 -18.88 -6.56 -16.45
C VAL A 113 -18.67 -7.50 -17.63
N PHE A 114 -18.80 -8.82 -17.42
CA PHE A 114 -18.48 -9.84 -18.42
C PHE A 114 -19.71 -10.61 -18.93
N SER A 115 -20.94 -10.36 -18.43
CA SER A 115 -22.14 -11.05 -18.94
C SER A 115 -22.66 -10.52 -20.27
N GLU A 116 -22.41 -9.25 -20.60
CA GLU A 116 -23.05 -8.58 -21.74
C GLU A 116 -22.52 -9.07 -23.09
N GLU A 117 -21.24 -9.42 -23.19
CA GLU A 117 -20.62 -9.80 -24.46
C GLU A 117 -19.41 -10.71 -24.21
N PRO A 118 -19.49 -12.01 -24.54
CA PRO A 118 -18.34 -12.91 -24.45
C PRO A 118 -17.23 -12.41 -25.39
N LEU A 119 -16.06 -12.08 -24.85
CA LEU A 119 -14.91 -11.69 -25.66
C LEU A 119 -14.41 -12.87 -26.49
N GLU A 120 -13.84 -12.59 -27.66
CA GLU A 120 -13.10 -13.59 -28.42
C GLU A 120 -11.80 -13.98 -27.68
N PRO A 121 -11.38 -15.26 -27.77
CA PRO A 121 -10.18 -15.74 -27.09
C PRO A 121 -8.94 -14.99 -27.60
N GLY A 122 -8.33 -14.18 -26.73
CA GLY A 122 -7.09 -13.46 -27.01
C GLY A 122 -7.18 -11.92 -26.90
N GLU A 123 -8.38 -11.35 -26.73
CA GLU A 123 -8.53 -9.90 -26.52
C GLU A 123 -8.53 -9.53 -25.03
N VAL A 124 -7.59 -8.67 -24.61
CA VAL A 124 -7.55 -8.12 -23.25
C VAL A 124 -8.24 -6.75 -23.22
N ASP A 125 -9.52 -6.71 -22.83
CA ASP A 125 -10.24 -5.45 -22.65
C ASP A 125 -9.84 -4.75 -21.34
N ARG A 126 -8.98 -3.74 -21.49
CA ARG A 126 -8.53 -2.88 -20.37
C ARG A 126 -9.67 -2.07 -19.75
N THR A 127 -10.69 -1.71 -20.54
CA THR A 127 -11.86 -0.94 -20.09
C THR A 127 -12.71 -1.78 -19.15
N ARG A 128 -13.02 -3.03 -19.53
CA ARG A 128 -13.72 -3.99 -18.66
C ARG A 128 -12.91 -4.30 -17.41
N SER A 129 -11.61 -4.53 -17.55
CA SER A 129 -10.72 -4.74 -16.40
C SER A 129 -10.77 -3.56 -15.41
N SER A 130 -10.81 -2.33 -15.91
CA SER A 130 -10.96 -1.13 -15.07
C SER A 130 -12.33 -1.05 -14.39
N LYS A 131 -13.42 -1.35 -15.12
CA LYS A 131 -14.79 -1.41 -14.57
C LYS A 131 -14.92 -2.46 -13.46
N PHE A 132 -14.36 -3.66 -13.68
CA PHE A 132 -14.33 -4.73 -12.69
C PHE A 132 -13.59 -4.29 -11.42
N ASN A 133 -12.38 -3.73 -11.57
CA ASN A 133 -11.61 -3.21 -10.45
C ASN A 133 -12.35 -2.11 -9.68
N ALA A 134 -13.10 -1.25 -10.37
CA ALA A 134 -13.93 -0.22 -9.73
C ALA A 134 -15.10 -0.84 -8.94
N CYS A 135 -15.78 -1.83 -9.50
CA CYS A 135 -16.87 -2.57 -8.83
C CYS A 135 -16.37 -3.26 -7.56
N VAL A 136 -15.28 -4.02 -7.64
CA VAL A 136 -14.75 -4.75 -6.47
C VAL A 136 -14.26 -3.80 -5.38
N ARG A 137 -13.68 -2.65 -5.75
CA ARG A 137 -13.31 -1.60 -4.78
C ARG A 137 -14.53 -1.07 -4.04
N LYS A 138 -15.61 -0.77 -4.77
CA LYS A 138 -16.88 -0.31 -4.18
C LYS A 138 -17.44 -1.36 -3.22
N GLU A 139 -17.53 -2.63 -3.64
CA GLU A 139 -18.01 -3.72 -2.78
C GLU A 139 -17.18 -3.85 -1.49
N THR A 140 -15.85 -3.76 -1.62
CA THR A 140 -14.93 -3.85 -0.47
C THR A 140 -15.09 -2.66 0.48
N ASP A 141 -15.30 -1.46 -0.04
CA ASP A 141 -15.46 -0.25 0.76
C ASP A 141 -16.84 -0.21 1.43
N ASP A 142 -17.89 -0.64 0.73
CA ASP A 142 -19.23 -0.80 1.29
C ASP A 142 -19.24 -1.81 2.45
N GLU A 143 -18.55 -2.94 2.30
CA GLU A 143 -18.43 -3.95 3.36
C GLU A 143 -17.67 -3.42 4.59
N LYS A 144 -16.62 -2.62 4.38
CA LYS A 144 -15.88 -1.97 5.47
C LYS A 144 -16.74 -0.93 6.18
N ASN A 145 -17.48 -0.12 5.42
CA ASN A 145 -18.36 0.90 5.98
C ASN A 145 -19.48 0.26 6.81
N ARG A 146 -20.10 -0.81 6.30
CA ARG A 146 -21.12 -1.59 7.02
C ARG A 146 -20.59 -2.13 8.35
N LYS A 147 -19.42 -2.77 8.34
CA LYS A 147 -18.76 -3.26 9.56
C LYS A 147 -18.35 -2.13 10.51
N ALA A 148 -17.95 -0.98 9.99
CA ALA A 148 -17.60 0.17 10.82
C ALA A 148 -18.82 0.78 11.50
N GLU A 149 -19.96 0.83 10.79
CA GLU A 149 -21.23 1.31 11.32
C GLU A 149 -21.78 0.38 12.39
N GLU A 150 -21.75 -0.94 12.15
CA GLU A 150 -22.15 -1.95 13.13
C GLU A 150 -21.36 -1.80 14.45
N ARG A 151 -20.02 -1.71 14.38
CA ARG A 151 -19.18 -1.47 15.55
C ARG A 151 -19.46 -0.15 16.27
N ARG A 152 -19.90 0.88 15.53
CA ARG A 152 -20.29 2.17 16.13
C ARG A 152 -21.60 2.03 16.88
N ARG A 153 -22.59 1.33 16.32
CA ARG A 153 -23.88 1.04 16.96
C ARG A 153 -23.68 0.20 18.23
N GLU A 154 -22.87 -0.86 18.16
CA GLU A 154 -22.52 -1.68 19.33
C GLU A 154 -21.88 -0.85 20.46
N ARG A 155 -20.97 0.08 20.12
CA ARG A 155 -20.34 0.97 21.11
C ARG A 155 -21.35 1.94 21.74
N GLN A 156 -22.25 2.48 20.93
CA GLN A 156 -23.31 3.38 21.41
C GLN A 156 -24.26 2.63 22.35
N GLU A 157 -24.68 1.43 21.99
CA GLU A 157 -25.53 0.58 22.83
C GLU A 157 -24.83 0.17 24.14
N ALA A 158 -23.54 -0.17 24.08
CA ALA A 158 -22.76 -0.50 25.29
C ALA A 158 -22.59 0.72 26.21
N GLU A 159 -22.40 1.92 25.65
CA GLU A 159 -22.32 3.16 26.42
C GLU A 159 -23.66 3.51 27.06
N GLU A 160 -24.77 3.35 26.34
CA GLU A 160 -26.12 3.57 26.85
C GLU A 160 -26.44 2.62 28.01
N LYS A 161 -26.16 1.32 27.86
CA LYS A 161 -26.32 0.32 28.94
C LYS A 161 -25.50 0.67 30.18
N ARG A 162 -24.25 1.13 30.00
CA ARG A 162 -23.39 1.55 31.11
C ARG A 162 -23.92 2.80 31.84
N LYS A 163 -24.59 3.72 31.13
CA LYS A 163 -25.24 4.88 31.74
C LYS A 163 -26.50 4.49 32.49
N ALA A 164 -27.30 3.57 31.97
CA ALA A 164 -28.53 3.10 32.61
C ALA A 164 -28.29 2.31 33.90
N SER A 165 -27.12 1.67 34.05
CA SER A 165 -26.76 0.93 35.26
C SER A 165 -26.20 1.80 36.40
N ARG A 166 -25.98 3.11 36.18
CA ARG A 166 -25.36 4.03 37.13
C ARG A 166 -26.40 4.95 37.75
#